data_AF-A0A8J6Q5C5-F1
#
_entry.id   AF-A0A8J6Q5C5-F1
#
_cell.length_a   1.000
_cell.length_b   1.000
_cell.length_c   1.000
_cell.angle_alpha   90.00
_cell.angle_beta   90.00
_cell.angle_gamma   90.00
#
_symmetry.space_group_name_H-M   'P 1'
#
loop_
_entity.id
_entity.type
_entity.pdbx_description
1 polymer ?
#
loop_
_entity_poly.entity_id
_entity_poly.type
_entity_poly.pdbx_seq_one_letter_code
_entity_poly.pdbx_strand_id
1 'polypeptide(L)' 'MKLASKSKDNSSITLENGRQFIVMLDDIEIVKNWSIGTELEIKTSDSRVPYNHIISNPSREEKIRVGIPK' A
#
# COMPACT_ATOMS: atom_id res chain seq x y z
N MET A 1 9.44 4.17 4.81
CA MET A 1 8.55 5.24 4.31
C MET A 1 7.22 5.16 5.03
N LYS A 2 6.50 6.25 5.28
CA LYS A 2 5.27 6.22 6.10
C LYS A 2 3.98 6.33 5.30
N LEU A 3 2.92 5.68 5.81
CA LEU A 3 1.56 5.88 5.34
C LEU A 3 1.10 7.31 5.68
N ALA A 4 0.77 8.12 4.67
CA ALA A 4 0.30 9.49 4.86
C ALA A 4 -1.24 9.58 4.87
N SER A 5 -1.91 8.83 4.00
CA SER A 5 -3.37 8.77 3.96
C SER A 5 -3.87 7.47 3.35
N LYS A 6 -5.14 7.14 3.59
CA LYS A 6 -5.88 6.05 2.94
C LYS A 6 -7.28 6.53 2.56
N SER A 7 -7.85 5.99 1.48
CA SER A 7 -9.23 6.28 1.10
C SER A 7 -10.22 5.73 2.13
N LYS A 8 -11.47 6.23 2.10
CA LYS A 8 -12.52 5.84 3.05
C LYS A 8 -12.80 4.33 3.06
N ASP A 9 -12.72 3.70 1.90
CA ASP A 9 -12.89 2.27 1.66
C ASP A 9 -11.55 1.49 1.72
N ASN A 10 -10.43 2.16 1.98
CA ASN A 10 -9.06 1.60 1.98
C ASN A 10 -8.61 0.98 0.64
N SER A 11 -9.31 1.27 -0.47
CA SER A 11 -8.93 0.84 -1.82
C SER A 11 -7.74 1.61 -2.41
N SER A 12 -7.32 2.70 -1.78
CA SER A 12 -6.09 3.40 -2.13
C SER A 12 -5.36 3.93 -0.90
N ILE A 13 -4.04 4.05 -1.03
CA ILE A 13 -3.15 4.64 -0.03
C ILE A 13 -2.20 5.63 -0.68
N THR A 14 -1.79 6.63 0.12
CA THR A 14 -0.77 7.61 -0.26
C THR A 14 0.33 7.58 0.77
N LEU A 15 1.57 7.58 0.31
CA LEU A 15 2.75 7.60 1.17
C LEU A 15 3.24 9.03 1.38
N GLU A 16 4.12 9.24 2.36
CA GLU A 16 4.62 10.58 2.74
C GLU A 16 5.33 11.33 1.59
N ASN A 17 5.86 10.62 0.61
CA ASN A 17 6.47 11.21 -0.59
C ASN A 17 5.45 11.57 -1.69
N GLY A 18 4.15 11.49 -1.39
CA GLY A 18 3.06 11.79 -2.32
C GLY A 18 2.73 10.68 -3.32
N ARG A 19 3.45 9.55 -3.31
CA ARG A 19 3.11 8.41 -4.20
C ARG A 19 1.82 7.76 -3.75
N GLN A 20 0.89 7.63 -4.70
CA GLN A 20 -0.38 6.96 -4.52
C GLN A 20 -0.36 5.56 -5.12
N PHE A 21 -1.03 4.63 -4.44
CA PHE A 21 -1.17 3.25 -4.85
C PHE A 21 -2.63 2.79 -4.72
N ILE A 22 -3.06 1.92 -5.63
CA ILE A 22 -4.35 1.24 -5.59
C ILE A 22 -4.16 -0.13 -4.95
N VAL A 23 -4.93 -0.41 -3.90
CA VAL A 23 -4.85 -1.66 -3.13
C VAL A 23 -5.69 -2.74 -3.81
N MET A 24 -5.16 -3.96 -3.90
CA MET A 24 -5.92 -5.10 -4.42
C MET A 24 -7.08 -5.43 -3.47
N LEU A 25 -8.24 -5.81 -4.02
CA LEU A 25 -9.48 -6.02 -3.25
C LEU A 25 -9.29 -6.97 -2.04
N ASP A 26 -8.58 -8.06 -2.23
CA ASP A 26 -8.32 -9.06 -1.18
C ASP A 26 -7.50 -8.52 0.00
N ASP A 27 -6.74 -7.44 -0.22
CA ASP A 27 -5.80 -6.89 0.76
C ASP A 27 -6.35 -5.64 1.47
N ILE A 28 -7.58 -5.19 1.12
CA ILE A 28 -8.24 -4.02 1.71
C ILE A 28 -8.42 -4.15 3.23
N GLU A 29 -8.79 -5.34 3.71
CA GLU A 29 -8.99 -5.58 5.15
C GLU A 29 -7.67 -5.49 5.94
N ILE A 30 -6.52 -5.70 5.31
CA ILE A 30 -5.21 -5.49 5.95
C ILE A 30 -4.99 -3.99 6.17
N VAL A 31 -5.21 -3.17 5.13
CA VAL A 31 -5.01 -1.71 5.15
C VAL A 31 -5.94 -1.01 6.15
N LYS A 32 -7.15 -1.54 6.34
CA LYS A 32 -8.09 -1.05 7.35
C LYS A 32 -7.46 -0.98 8.74
N ASN A 33 -6.59 -1.94 9.08
CA ASN A 33 -5.92 -2.03 10.36
C ASN A 33 -4.63 -1.18 10.47
N TRP A 34 -4.19 -0.53 9.39
CA TRP A 34 -3.02 0.35 9.40
C TRP A 34 -3.39 1.76 9.84
N SER A 35 -2.52 2.36 10.64
CA SER A 35 -2.67 3.74 11.12
C SER A 35 -1.86 4.69 10.23
N ILE A 36 -2.30 5.95 10.14
CA ILE A 36 -1.46 6.98 9.53
C ILE A 36 -0.16 7.09 10.33
N GLY A 37 0.96 7.22 9.63
CA GLY A 37 2.30 7.20 10.21
C GLY A 37 2.93 5.80 10.33
N THR A 38 2.18 4.72 10.04
CA THR A 38 2.73 3.36 9.99
C THR A 38 3.91 3.30 9.01
N GLU A 39 5.00 2.70 9.46
CA GLU A 39 6.18 2.48 8.65
C GLU A 39 5.97 1.33 7.68
N LEU A 40 6.28 1.59 6.42
CA LEU A 40 6.04 0.74 5.27
C LEU A 40 7.29 0.65 4.41
N GLU A 41 7.48 -0.52 3.82
CA GLU A 41 8.51 -0.82 2.84
C GLU A 41 7.87 -1.15 1.50
N ILE A 42 8.40 -0.57 0.41
CA ILE A 42 7.98 -0.94 -0.94
C ILE A 42 8.96 -1.95 -1.49
N LYS A 43 8.47 -3.13 -1.85
CA LYS A 43 9.18 -4.14 -2.62
C LYS A 43 8.60 -4.13 -4.03
N THR A 44 9.40 -3.67 -5.00
CA THR A 44 8.98 -3.66 -6.40
C THR A 44 9.18 -5.05 -7.00
N SER A 45 8.10 -5.69 -7.45
CA SER A 45 8.14 -6.81 -8.36
C SER A 45 7.82 -6.29 -9.78
N ASP A 46 8.41 -6.90 -10.80
CA ASP A 46 8.49 -6.48 -12.22
C ASP A 46 7.53 -5.35 -12.65
N SER A 47 8.11 -4.16 -12.93
CA SER A 47 7.39 -2.94 -13.32
C SER A 47 6.67 -3.01 -14.66
N ARG A 48 6.86 -4.09 -15.42
CA ARG A 48 6.18 -4.33 -16.71
C ARG A 48 4.75 -4.84 -16.55
N VAL A 49 4.35 -5.24 -15.34
CA VAL A 49 3.00 -5.73 -15.04
C VAL A 49 2.28 -4.71 -14.16
N PRO A 50 1.09 -4.21 -14.56
CA PRO A 50 0.29 -3.39 -13.67
C PRO A 50 -0.09 -4.22 -12.42
N TYR A 51 -0.03 -3.61 -11.23
CA TYR A 51 -0.36 -4.22 -9.92
C TYR A 51 0.70 -5.13 -9.29
N ASN A 52 1.99 -4.87 -9.52
CA ASN A 52 3.07 -5.73 -9.05
C ASN A 52 3.95 -5.12 -7.93
N HIS A 53 3.50 -4.06 -7.27
CA HIS A 53 4.20 -3.57 -6.09
C HIS A 53 3.66 -4.29 -4.86
N ILE A 54 4.58 -4.72 -3.99
CA ILE A 54 4.24 -5.22 -2.66
C ILE A 54 4.61 -4.12 -1.67
N ILE A 55 3.66 -3.74 -0.83
CA ILE A 55 3.92 -2.87 0.30
C ILE A 55 3.80 -3.71 1.57
N SER A 56 4.85 -3.72 2.38
CA SER A 56 4.90 -4.47 3.64
C SER A 56 4.98 -3.54 4.85
N ASN A 57 4.28 -3.91 5.91
CA ASN A 57 4.44 -3.36 7.25
C ASN A 57 5.31 -4.34 8.07
N PRO A 58 6.62 -4.08 8.21
CA PRO A 58 7.54 -5.01 8.87
C PRO A 58 7.24 -5.23 10.35
N SER A 59 6.66 -4.22 11.04
CA SER A 59 6.33 -4.32 12.47
C SER A 59 5.21 -5.30 12.78
N ARG A 60 4.37 -5.62 11.78
CA ARG A 60 3.20 -6.50 11.90
C ARG A 60 3.26 -7.73 11.00
N GLU A 61 4.36 -7.89 10.26
CA GLU A 61 4.54 -8.96 9.25
C GLU A 61 3.41 -9.00 8.18
N GLU A 62 2.76 -7.87 7.95
CA GLU A 62 1.64 -7.72 7.00
C GLU A 62 2.17 -7.25 5.64
N LYS A 63 1.52 -7.69 4.56
CA LYS A 63 1.84 -7.28 3.19
C LYS A 63 0.59 -7.14 2.35
N ILE A 64 0.61 -6.17 1.43
CA ILE A 64 -0.46 -5.91 0.48
C ILE A 64 0.10 -5.81 -0.94
N ARG A 65 -0.70 -6.21 -1.92
CA ARG A 65 -0.44 -6.02 -3.35
C ARG A 65 -1.09 -4.74 -3.80
N VAL A 66 -0.34 -3.94 -4.56
CA VAL A 66 -0.81 -2.64 -5.03
C VAL A 66 -0.41 -2.37 -6.48
N GLY A 67 -1.22 -1.57 -7.16
CA GLY A 67 -0.92 -0.98 -8.46
C GLY A 67 -0.73 0.53 -8.41
N ILE A 68 -0.36 1.08 -9.56
CA ILE A 68 -0.23 2.52 -9.76
C ILE A 68 -1.52 3.00 -10.45
N PRO A 69 -2.17 4.07 -9.97
CA PRO A 69 -3.32 4.67 -10.66
C PRO A 69 -2.91 5.12 -12.07
N LYS A 70 -3.82 4.96 -13.04
CA LYS A 70 -3.61 5.42 -14.43
C LYS A 70 -3.66 6.93 -14.56
#